data_AF-A0A6M0K541-F1
#
_entry.id   AF-A0A6M0K541-F1
#
_cell.length_a   1.000
_cell.length_b   1.000
_cell.length_c   1.000
_cell.angle_alpha   90.00
_cell.angle_beta   90.00
_cell.angle_gamma   90.00
#
_symmetry.space_group_name_H-M   'P 1'
#
loop_
_entity.id
_entity.type
_entity.pdbx_description
1 polymer ?
#
loop_
_entity_poly.entity_id
_entity_poly.type
_entity_poly.pdbx_seq_one_letter_code
_entity_poly.pdbx_strand_id
1 'polypeptide(L)'
;MTRGHAFAAHLAASALVMLMLFAIIRWIWYPAPYFTVSGGWPLLQILAGVDVVLGPILTWIVFKPGKPGLRFDMSVIVGLQLAALAYGATLVYQQRPLFTVFAVDRFTAISAADVDPELIQYPELKRALGIGPTVALARLPEEQETREQFMFEVLDGAKDLEYRSDFYQPYRPDLDDLKRRTLDIGHLAARDSETERGLKDLLARHGGAAGDYLYFPLVGNNKDIILVLSSANGQPLDWIDGDPWGQAD
;
A
#
# COMPACT_ATOMS: atom_id res chain seq x y z
N MET A 1 14.01 5.07 -41.39
CA MET A 1 14.13 5.28 -39.93
C MET A 1 15.55 4.92 -39.49
N THR A 2 16.24 5.77 -38.74
CA THR A 2 17.60 5.46 -38.22
C THR A 2 17.49 4.72 -36.89
N ARG A 3 18.61 4.14 -36.42
CA ARG A 3 18.70 3.47 -35.10
C ARG A 3 18.26 4.40 -33.96
N GLY A 4 18.69 5.65 -33.98
CA GLY A 4 18.33 6.62 -32.95
C GLY A 4 16.86 7.03 -32.97
N HIS A 5 16.25 7.14 -34.15
CA HIS A 5 14.81 7.36 -34.22
C HIS A 5 14.02 6.16 -33.68
N ALA A 6 14.46 4.93 -33.96
CA ALA A 6 13.82 3.72 -33.43
C ALA A 6 13.90 3.64 -31.91
N PHE A 7 15.09 3.92 -31.35
CA PHE A 7 15.30 4.01 -29.92
C PHE A 7 14.44 5.08 -29.26
N ALA A 8 14.46 6.31 -29.79
CA ALA A 8 13.71 7.42 -29.20
C ALA A 8 12.20 7.14 -29.23
N ALA A 9 11.69 6.58 -30.34
CA ALA A 9 10.29 6.18 -30.44
C ALA A 9 9.93 5.08 -29.43
N HIS A 10 10.79 4.07 -29.27
CA HIS A 10 10.56 3.01 -28.29
C HIS A 10 10.63 3.54 -26.86
N LEU A 11 11.66 4.31 -26.51
CA LEU A 11 11.79 4.95 -25.20
C LEU A 11 10.56 5.79 -24.85
N ALA A 12 10.08 6.61 -25.79
CA ALA A 12 8.87 7.41 -25.58
C ALA A 12 7.63 6.54 -25.37
N ALA A 13 7.46 5.48 -26.15
CA ALA A 13 6.36 4.54 -25.99
C ALA A 13 6.41 3.80 -24.64
N SER A 14 7.58 3.28 -24.26
CA SER A 14 7.81 2.63 -22.96
C SER A 14 7.54 3.57 -21.80
N ALA A 15 8.03 4.82 -21.87
CA ALA A 15 7.80 5.83 -20.85
C ALA A 15 6.31 6.16 -20.71
N LEU A 16 5.60 6.30 -21.83
CA LEU A 16 4.15 6.54 -21.81
C LEU A 16 3.39 5.37 -21.16
N VAL A 17 3.72 4.13 -21.51
CA VAL A 17 3.12 2.94 -20.90
C VAL A 17 3.41 2.88 -19.41
N MET A 18 4.65 3.14 -19.00
CA MET A 18 5.04 3.16 -17.59
C MET A 18 4.32 4.25 -16.80
N LEU A 19 4.16 5.45 -17.38
CA LEU A 19 3.41 6.54 -16.75
C LEU A 19 1.93 6.20 -16.58
N MET A 20 1.31 5.55 -17.57
CA MET A 20 -0.07 5.07 -17.44
C MET A 20 -0.20 4.01 -16.35
N LEU A 21 0.73 3.05 -16.28
CA LEU A 21 0.73 2.04 -15.23
C LEU A 21 0.97 2.67 -13.84
N PHE A 22 1.91 3.60 -13.72
CA PHE A 22 2.17 4.35 -12.49
C PHE A 22 0.92 5.09 -12.01
N ALA A 23 0.21 5.76 -12.92
CA ALA A 23 -1.06 6.43 -12.61
C ALA A 23 -2.11 5.46 -12.04
N ILE A 24 -2.28 4.30 -12.67
CA ILE A 24 -3.18 3.24 -12.19
C ILE A 24 -2.76 2.76 -10.80
N ILE A 25 -1.48 2.45 -10.61
CA ILE A 25 -0.94 1.99 -9.33
C ILE A 25 -1.19 3.05 -8.26
N ARG A 26 -0.85 4.31 -8.51
CA ARG A 26 -0.88 5.37 -7.51
C ARG A 26 -2.28 5.84 -7.12
N TRP A 27 -3.25 5.79 -8.03
CA TRP A 27 -4.60 6.33 -7.78
C TRP A 27 -5.67 5.26 -7.62
N ILE A 28 -5.46 4.05 -8.15
CA ILE A 28 -6.47 2.99 -8.12
C ILE A 28 -6.03 1.86 -7.20
N TRP A 29 -4.81 1.36 -7.32
CA TRP A 29 -4.38 0.18 -6.53
C TRP A 29 -3.81 0.54 -5.17
N TYR A 30 -3.07 1.65 -5.07
CA TYR A 30 -2.40 2.15 -3.87
C TYR A 30 -2.76 3.63 -3.66
N PRO A 31 -4.04 3.95 -3.37
CA PRO A 31 -4.43 5.31 -3.03
C PRO A 31 -3.59 5.83 -1.84
N ALA A 32 -3.54 7.15 -1.67
CA ALA A 32 -2.82 7.70 -0.52
C ALA A 32 -3.49 7.27 0.80
N PRO A 33 -2.72 6.98 1.87
CA PRO A 33 -1.25 7.01 1.99
C PRO A 33 -0.52 5.72 1.56
N TYR A 34 -1.25 4.70 1.12
CA TYR A 34 -0.75 3.33 1.04
C TYR A 34 0.38 3.08 0.04
N PHE A 35 0.55 3.93 -0.97
CA PHE A 35 1.69 3.81 -1.88
C PHE A 35 3.04 3.90 -1.14
N THR A 36 3.13 4.76 -0.13
CA THR A 36 4.33 4.92 0.71
C THR A 36 4.39 3.84 1.77
N VAL A 37 3.27 3.58 2.45
CA VAL A 37 3.16 2.62 3.58
C VAL A 37 3.45 1.18 3.13
N SER A 38 2.95 0.78 1.95
CA SER A 38 3.06 -0.58 1.44
C SER A 38 4.24 -0.80 0.46
N GLY A 39 5.05 0.23 0.19
CA GLY A 39 6.29 0.07 -0.60
C GLY A 39 6.08 -0.07 -2.10
N GLY A 40 5.34 0.86 -2.73
CA GLY A 40 5.14 0.83 -4.19
C GLY A 40 6.40 1.11 -5.03
N TRP A 41 7.40 1.81 -4.47
CA TRP A 41 8.59 2.26 -5.21
C TRP A 41 9.51 1.13 -5.72
N PRO A 42 9.95 0.16 -4.89
CA PRO A 42 10.88 -0.88 -5.36
C PRO A 42 10.32 -1.69 -6.54
N LEU A 43 9.02 -2.02 -6.53
CA LEU A 43 8.39 -2.78 -7.62
C LEU A 43 8.37 -1.98 -8.92
N LEU A 44 8.07 -0.69 -8.84
CA LEU A 44 8.09 0.21 -10.01
C LEU A 44 9.48 0.43 -10.57
N GLN A 45 10.52 0.48 -9.72
CA GLN A 45 11.90 0.62 -10.17
C GLN A 45 12.34 -0.56 -11.02
N ILE A 46 11.96 -1.78 -10.64
CA ILE A 46 12.26 -2.99 -11.43
C ILE A 46 11.54 -2.93 -12.78
N LEU A 47 10.24 -2.62 -12.79
CA LEU A 47 9.44 -2.48 -14.01
C LEU A 47 10.01 -1.40 -14.96
N ALA A 48 10.34 -0.22 -14.43
CA ALA A 48 10.95 0.86 -15.19
C ALA A 48 12.34 0.48 -15.73
N GLY A 49 13.15 -0.24 -14.94
CA GLY A 49 14.46 -0.74 -15.37
C GLY A 49 14.35 -1.69 -16.56
N VAL A 50 13.36 -2.58 -16.57
CA VAL A 50 13.13 -3.49 -17.70
C VAL A 50 12.58 -2.74 -18.92
N ASP A 51 11.50 -1.99 -18.75
CA ASP A 51 10.72 -1.51 -19.87
C ASP A 51 11.17 -0.15 -20.43
N VAL A 52 11.64 0.76 -19.57
CA VAL A 52 12.06 2.11 -19.96
C VAL A 52 13.56 2.16 -20.24
N VAL A 53 14.35 1.25 -19.66
CA VAL A 53 15.81 1.23 -19.85
C VAL A 53 16.23 0.08 -20.76
N LEU A 54 16.02 -1.17 -20.33
CA LEU A 54 16.60 -2.35 -20.98
C LEU A 54 16.04 -2.56 -22.40
N GLY A 55 14.72 -2.46 -22.57
CA GLY A 55 14.06 -2.61 -23.87
C GLY A 55 14.51 -1.61 -24.95
N PRO A 56 14.48 -0.28 -24.68
CA PRO A 56 15.01 0.71 -25.59
C PRO A 56 16.50 0.48 -25.91
N ILE A 57 17.34 0.16 -24.92
CA ILE A 57 18.76 -0.15 -25.16
C ILE A 57 18.91 -1.35 -26.12
N LEU A 58 18.16 -2.44 -25.90
CA LEU A 58 18.17 -3.59 -26.80
C LEU A 58 17.72 -3.20 -28.22
N THR A 59 16.72 -2.33 -28.32
CA THR A 59 16.27 -1.79 -29.60
C THR A 59 17.37 -0.99 -30.29
N TRP A 60 18.10 -0.13 -29.56
CA TRP A 60 19.25 0.58 -30.13
C TRP A 60 20.30 -0.40 -30.66
N ILE A 61 20.65 -1.42 -29.88
CA ILE A 61 21.68 -2.41 -30.22
C ILE A 61 21.27 -3.22 -31.45
N VAL A 62 20.05 -3.75 -31.47
CA VAL A 62 19.59 -4.72 -32.47
C VAL A 62 19.06 -4.07 -33.75
N PHE A 63 18.52 -2.85 -33.67
CA PHE A 63 17.94 -2.19 -34.83
C PHE A 63 19.02 -1.87 -35.86
N LYS A 64 18.87 -2.39 -37.07
CA LYS A 64 19.72 -2.10 -38.23
C LYS A 64 18.85 -2.07 -39.50
N PRO A 65 18.71 -0.93 -40.19
CA PRO A 65 17.93 -0.84 -41.42
C PRO A 65 18.37 -1.89 -42.45
N GLY A 66 17.41 -2.58 -43.06
CA GLY A 66 17.66 -3.63 -44.05
C GLY A 66 18.12 -4.98 -43.47
N LYS A 67 18.24 -5.14 -42.15
CA LYS A 67 18.57 -6.43 -41.53
C LYS A 67 17.44 -7.44 -41.79
N PRO A 68 17.71 -8.61 -42.41
CA PRO A 68 16.72 -9.67 -42.53
C PRO A 68 16.35 -10.16 -41.13
N GLY A 69 15.05 -10.33 -40.86
CA GLY A 69 14.57 -10.71 -39.52
C GLY A 69 14.42 -9.56 -38.52
N LEU A 70 14.73 -8.29 -38.89
CA LEU A 70 14.58 -7.15 -37.98
C LEU A 70 13.18 -7.07 -37.34
N ARG A 71 12.13 -7.35 -38.11
CA ARG A 71 10.75 -7.36 -37.60
C ARG A 71 10.55 -8.42 -36.51
N PHE A 72 11.13 -9.60 -36.70
CA PHE A 72 11.08 -10.67 -35.71
C PHE A 72 11.83 -10.26 -34.44
N ASP A 73 13.07 -9.76 -34.58
CA ASP A 73 13.87 -9.30 -33.45
C ASP A 73 13.13 -8.23 -32.61
N MET A 74 12.55 -7.23 -33.27
CA MET A 74 11.78 -6.18 -32.58
C MET A 74 10.52 -6.74 -31.92
N SER A 75 9.84 -7.69 -32.58
CA SER A 75 8.64 -8.35 -32.01
C SER A 75 8.98 -9.16 -30.78
N VAL A 76 10.13 -9.84 -30.76
CA VAL A 76 10.61 -10.60 -29.59
C VAL A 76 10.94 -9.65 -28.43
N ILE A 77 11.65 -8.55 -28.70
CA ILE A 77 11.97 -7.54 -27.66
C ILE A 77 10.69 -6.99 -27.04
N VAL A 78 9.76 -6.49 -27.87
CA VAL A 78 8.49 -5.92 -27.40
C VAL A 78 7.63 -6.98 -26.70
N GLY A 79 7.58 -8.21 -27.23
CA GLY A 79 6.83 -9.31 -26.63
C GLY A 79 7.34 -9.69 -25.24
N LEU A 80 8.66 -9.76 -25.04
CA LEU A 80 9.27 -10.03 -23.74
C LEU A 80 9.02 -8.89 -22.75
N GLN A 81 9.09 -7.63 -23.20
CA GLN A 81 8.76 -6.47 -22.36
C GLN A 81 7.29 -6.48 -21.92
N LEU A 82 6.35 -6.70 -22.84
CA LEU A 82 4.94 -6.79 -22.50
C LEU A 82 4.65 -7.95 -21.52
N ALA A 83 5.33 -9.09 -21.68
CA ALA A 83 5.24 -10.19 -20.73
C ALA A 83 5.79 -9.83 -19.35
N ALA A 84 6.95 -9.17 -19.29
CA ALA A 84 7.55 -8.70 -18.04
C ALA A 84 6.66 -7.65 -17.33
N LEU A 85 6.13 -6.69 -18.08
CA LEU A 85 5.21 -5.67 -17.60
C LEU A 85 3.93 -6.31 -17.05
N ALA A 86 3.31 -7.24 -17.77
CA ALA A 86 2.10 -7.93 -17.33
C ALA A 86 2.34 -8.76 -16.06
N TYR A 87 3.47 -9.48 -15.99
CA TYR A 87 3.85 -10.24 -14.81
C TYR A 87 4.08 -9.33 -13.60
N GLY A 88 4.89 -8.27 -13.75
CA GLY A 88 5.15 -7.33 -12.67
C GLY A 88 3.90 -6.58 -12.22
N ALA A 89 3.03 -6.16 -13.15
CA ALA A 89 1.74 -5.55 -12.84
C ALA A 89 0.82 -6.50 -12.05
N THR A 90 0.85 -7.80 -12.36
CA THR A 90 0.07 -8.81 -11.61
C THR A 90 0.56 -8.93 -10.17
N LEU A 91 1.89 -8.97 -9.95
CA LEU A 91 2.47 -9.00 -8.62
C LEU A 91 2.12 -7.73 -7.82
N VAL A 92 2.23 -6.55 -8.44
CA VAL A 92 1.83 -5.28 -7.82
C VAL A 92 0.34 -5.30 -7.48
N TYR A 93 -0.53 -5.81 -8.35
CA TYR A 93 -1.96 -5.90 -8.08
C TYR A 93 -2.29 -6.83 -6.90
N GLN A 94 -1.58 -7.96 -6.77
CA GLN A 94 -1.73 -8.89 -5.65
C GLN A 94 -1.25 -8.29 -4.32
N GLN A 95 -0.19 -7.49 -4.36
CA GLN A 95 0.38 -6.83 -3.18
C GLN A 95 -0.33 -5.52 -2.81
N ARG A 96 -1.40 -5.16 -3.54
CA ARG A 96 -2.12 -3.92 -3.27
C ARG A 96 -2.75 -3.94 -1.86
N PRO A 97 -2.78 -2.81 -1.15
CA PRO A 97 -3.49 -2.68 0.12
C PRO A 97 -4.98 -2.98 -0.09
N LEU A 98 -5.48 -3.99 0.62
CA LEU A 98 -6.89 -4.40 0.52
C LEU A 98 -7.67 -4.03 1.77
N PHE A 99 -7.07 -4.21 2.95
CA PHE A 99 -7.66 -3.81 4.21
C PHE A 99 -6.73 -2.92 5.00
N THR A 100 -7.34 -2.07 5.83
CA THR A 100 -6.67 -1.39 6.94
C THR A 100 -7.31 -1.89 8.21
N VAL A 101 -6.62 -2.79 8.89
CA VAL A 101 -7.19 -3.57 9.98
C VAL A 101 -6.79 -2.96 11.30
N PHE A 102 -7.76 -2.51 12.08
CA PHE A 102 -7.53 -2.16 13.47
C PHE A 102 -7.50 -3.43 14.32
N ALA A 103 -6.39 -3.67 15.00
CA ALA A 103 -6.24 -4.78 15.94
C ALA A 103 -5.46 -4.27 17.16
N VAL A 104 -5.98 -4.55 18.35
CA VAL A 104 -5.37 -4.17 19.64
C VAL A 104 -5.13 -2.65 19.77
N ASP A 105 -4.05 -2.10 19.27
CA ASP A 105 -3.64 -0.70 19.48
C ASP A 105 -3.24 0.04 18.19
N ARG A 106 -3.32 -0.61 17.03
CA ARG A 106 -2.82 -0.06 15.76
C ARG A 106 -3.65 -0.46 14.56
N PHE A 107 -3.51 0.29 13.49
CA PHE A 107 -3.97 -0.09 12.17
C PHE A 107 -2.83 -0.71 11.38
N THR A 108 -3.11 -1.77 10.62
CA THR A 108 -2.14 -2.40 9.73
C THR A 108 -2.69 -2.43 8.31
N ALA A 109 -1.88 -2.04 7.33
CA ALA A 109 -2.20 -2.16 5.92
C ALA A 109 -1.96 -3.60 5.45
N ILE A 110 -3.04 -4.35 5.21
CA ILE A 110 -2.99 -5.76 4.81
C ILE A 110 -3.16 -5.87 3.30
N SER A 111 -2.24 -6.59 2.64
CA SER A 111 -2.26 -6.77 1.18
C SER A 111 -3.35 -7.76 0.74
N ALA A 112 -3.78 -7.70 -0.52
CA ALA A 112 -4.72 -8.68 -1.06
C ALA A 112 -4.16 -10.11 -1.08
N ALA A 113 -2.83 -10.28 -1.15
CA ALA A 113 -2.17 -11.58 -1.10
C ALA A 113 -2.20 -12.22 0.31
N ASP A 114 -2.34 -11.39 1.36
CA ASP A 114 -2.32 -11.87 2.74
C ASP A 114 -3.69 -12.23 3.30
N VAL A 115 -4.75 -11.93 2.54
CA VAL A 115 -6.15 -12.12 2.93
C VAL A 115 -6.69 -13.37 2.29
N ASP A 116 -7.24 -14.27 3.11
CA ASP A 116 -8.08 -15.36 2.62
C ASP A 116 -9.53 -14.85 2.52
N PRO A 117 -10.10 -14.70 1.30
CA PRO A 117 -11.46 -14.19 1.11
C PRO A 117 -12.55 -15.20 1.53
N GLU A 118 -12.23 -16.49 1.61
CA GLU A 118 -13.19 -17.53 2.00
C GLU A 118 -13.51 -17.45 3.49
N LEU A 119 -12.50 -17.10 4.29
CA LEU A 119 -12.61 -16.95 5.74
C LEU A 119 -13.37 -15.70 6.19
N ILE A 120 -13.50 -14.67 5.34
CA ILE A 120 -14.25 -13.47 5.67
C ILE A 120 -15.70 -13.85 5.96
N GLN A 121 -16.23 -13.44 7.11
CA GLN A 121 -17.60 -13.81 7.50
C GLN A 121 -18.65 -12.78 7.03
N TYR A 122 -18.27 -11.51 6.91
CA TYR A 122 -19.20 -10.41 6.68
C TYR A 122 -19.35 -10.07 5.19
N PRO A 123 -20.57 -10.07 4.62
CA PRO A 123 -20.79 -9.75 3.21
C PRO A 123 -20.33 -8.36 2.80
N GLU A 124 -20.38 -7.38 3.71
CA GLU A 124 -19.91 -6.02 3.42
C GLU A 124 -18.38 -5.97 3.17
N LEU A 125 -17.60 -6.75 3.92
CA LEU A 125 -16.16 -6.87 3.70
C LEU A 125 -15.84 -7.69 2.45
N LYS A 126 -16.65 -8.69 2.10
CA LYS A 126 -16.49 -9.43 0.83
C LYS A 126 -16.69 -8.54 -0.40
N ARG A 127 -17.61 -7.57 -0.34
CA ARG A 127 -17.82 -6.61 -1.44
C ARG A 127 -16.62 -5.69 -1.64
N ALA A 128 -15.84 -5.43 -0.59
CA ALA A 128 -14.63 -4.61 -0.64
C ALA A 128 -13.45 -5.31 -1.35
N LEU A 129 -13.51 -6.62 -1.62
CA LEU A 129 -12.42 -7.35 -2.27
C LEU A 129 -12.00 -6.76 -3.64
N GLY A 130 -12.93 -6.10 -4.34
CA GLY A 130 -12.66 -5.40 -5.61
C GLY A 130 -12.32 -3.91 -5.48
N ILE A 131 -12.65 -3.27 -4.35
CA ILE A 131 -12.51 -1.83 -4.11
C ILE A 131 -11.91 -1.66 -2.72
N GLY A 132 -10.58 -1.55 -2.65
CA GLY A 132 -9.83 -1.35 -1.42
C GLY A 132 -8.97 -0.09 -1.47
N PRO A 133 -8.38 0.31 -0.34
CA PRO A 133 -8.45 -0.35 0.95
C PRO A 133 -9.73 -0.01 1.74
N THR A 134 -10.30 -0.99 2.41
CA THR A 134 -11.43 -0.81 3.34
C THR A 134 -10.97 -1.02 4.79
N VAL A 135 -11.54 -0.25 5.72
CA VAL A 135 -11.21 -0.39 7.13
C VAL A 135 -11.97 -1.57 7.73
N ALA A 136 -11.27 -2.43 8.46
CA ALA A 136 -11.84 -3.55 9.19
C ALA A 136 -11.37 -3.53 10.65
N LEU A 137 -12.11 -4.20 11.51
CA LEU A 137 -11.76 -4.40 12.91
C LEU A 137 -11.49 -5.90 13.11
N ALA A 138 -10.30 -6.29 13.55
CA ALA A 138 -10.05 -7.66 13.98
C ALA A 138 -10.27 -7.76 15.49
N ARG A 139 -11.12 -8.70 15.91
CA ARG A 139 -11.40 -8.95 17.34
C ARG A 139 -10.92 -10.33 17.74
N LEU A 140 -10.28 -10.41 18.90
CA LEU A 140 -9.99 -11.70 19.53
C LEU A 140 -11.30 -12.48 19.76
N PRO A 141 -11.25 -13.82 19.70
CA PRO A 141 -12.35 -14.66 20.13
C PRO A 141 -12.84 -14.27 21.53
N GLU A 142 -14.16 -14.20 21.70
CA GLU A 142 -14.78 -13.96 23.02
C GLU A 142 -14.68 -15.21 23.90
N GLU A 143 -14.87 -16.38 23.30
CA GLU A 143 -14.78 -17.67 23.97
C GLU A 143 -13.34 -17.96 24.42
N GLN A 144 -13.20 -18.34 25.70
CA GLN A 144 -11.89 -18.53 26.33
C GLN A 144 -11.08 -19.63 25.66
N GLU A 145 -11.69 -20.78 25.37
CA GLU A 145 -11.00 -21.91 24.72
C GLU A 145 -10.49 -21.54 23.33
N THR A 146 -11.32 -20.88 22.51
CA THR A 146 -10.92 -20.40 21.18
C THR A 146 -9.82 -19.33 21.26
N ARG A 147 -9.86 -18.46 22.27
CA ARG A 147 -8.81 -17.45 22.49
C ARG A 147 -7.50 -18.11 22.90
N GLU A 148 -7.52 -19.06 23.82
CA GLU A 148 -6.33 -19.80 24.25
C GLU A 148 -5.72 -20.55 23.06
N GLN A 149 -6.56 -21.23 22.26
CA GLN A 149 -6.13 -21.89 21.03
C GLN A 149 -5.49 -20.90 20.06
N PHE A 150 -6.12 -19.75 19.80
CA PHE A 150 -5.55 -18.70 18.95
C PHE A 150 -4.17 -18.25 19.45
N MET A 151 -4.01 -18.02 20.75
CA MET A 151 -2.73 -17.63 21.32
C MET A 151 -1.66 -18.71 21.14
N PHE A 152 -2.01 -19.99 21.31
CA PHE A 152 -1.10 -21.10 21.04
C PHE A 152 -0.71 -21.20 19.55
N GLU A 153 -1.66 -21.00 18.63
CA GLU A 153 -1.40 -20.97 17.19
C GLU A 153 -0.39 -19.88 16.82
N VAL A 154 -0.58 -18.65 17.34
CA VAL A 154 0.34 -17.53 17.09
C VAL A 154 1.74 -17.84 17.66
N LEU A 155 1.83 -18.45 18.85
CA LEU A 155 3.11 -18.90 19.42
C LEU A 155 3.80 -19.98 18.58
N ASP A 156 3.05 -20.81 17.86
CA ASP A 156 3.56 -21.83 16.94
C ASP A 156 3.89 -21.26 15.53
N GLY A 157 3.80 -19.93 15.37
CA GLY A 157 4.17 -19.21 14.15
C GLY A 157 3.01 -18.97 13.18
N ALA A 158 1.76 -19.13 13.62
CA ALA A 158 0.61 -18.69 12.84
C ALA A 158 0.57 -17.15 12.72
N LYS A 159 -0.22 -16.67 11.75
CA LYS A 159 -0.46 -15.26 11.49
C LYS A 159 -1.06 -14.54 12.72
N ASP A 160 -0.57 -13.34 13.00
CA ASP A 160 -1.14 -12.43 14.00
C ASP A 160 -2.59 -12.04 13.68
N LEU A 161 -3.30 -11.49 14.66
CA LEU A 161 -4.74 -11.23 14.60
C LEU A 161 -5.16 -10.37 13.40
N GLU A 162 -4.38 -9.35 13.07
CA GLU A 162 -4.64 -8.45 11.93
C GLU A 162 -4.53 -9.15 10.57
N TYR A 163 -3.84 -10.30 10.49
CA TYR A 163 -3.69 -11.10 9.27
C TYR A 163 -4.69 -12.28 9.19
N ARG A 164 -5.59 -12.39 10.19
CA ARG A 164 -6.58 -13.47 10.30
C ARG A 164 -7.97 -12.97 9.86
N SER A 165 -8.27 -13.16 8.58
CA SER A 165 -9.50 -12.66 7.95
C SER A 165 -10.79 -13.32 8.47
N ASP A 166 -10.67 -14.47 9.15
CA ASP A 166 -11.74 -15.11 9.92
C ASP A 166 -12.22 -14.25 11.11
N PHE A 167 -11.34 -13.40 11.66
CA PHE A 167 -11.68 -12.49 12.76
C PHE A 167 -12.08 -11.08 12.32
N TYR A 168 -12.13 -10.83 11.01
CA TYR A 168 -12.49 -9.50 10.52
C TYR A 168 -13.96 -9.22 10.72
N GLN A 169 -14.21 -8.07 11.34
CA GLN A 169 -15.51 -7.47 11.52
C GLN A 169 -15.55 -6.11 10.83
N PRO A 170 -16.74 -5.65 10.42
CA PRO A 170 -16.92 -4.32 9.88
C PRO A 170 -16.49 -3.27 10.91
N TYR A 171 -15.77 -2.25 10.46
CA TYR A 171 -15.21 -1.26 11.36
C TYR A 171 -16.30 -0.37 11.99
N ARG A 172 -16.66 -0.71 13.23
CA ARG A 172 -17.59 0.02 14.09
C ARG A 172 -16.90 0.21 15.45
N PRO A 173 -16.03 1.21 15.57
CA PRO A 173 -15.19 1.36 16.76
C PRO A 173 -15.98 1.86 17.96
N ASP A 174 -15.52 1.50 19.15
CA ASP A 174 -15.89 2.17 20.40
C ASP A 174 -15.04 3.46 20.52
N LEU A 175 -15.70 4.62 20.48
CA LEU A 175 -15.02 5.91 20.55
C LEU A 175 -14.28 6.13 21.87
N ASP A 176 -14.83 5.66 22.98
CA ASP A 176 -14.19 5.82 24.28
C ASP A 176 -12.94 4.94 24.37
N ASP A 177 -12.98 3.77 23.73
CA ASP A 177 -11.82 2.91 23.61
C ASP A 177 -10.72 3.51 22.73
N LEU A 178 -11.06 4.07 21.58
CA LEU A 178 -10.09 4.77 20.73
C LEU A 178 -9.46 5.96 21.46
N LYS A 179 -10.26 6.77 22.17
CA LYS A 179 -9.76 7.92 22.95
C LYS A 179 -8.78 7.52 24.05
N ARG A 180 -8.90 6.33 24.62
CA ARG A 180 -7.94 5.83 25.62
C ARG A 180 -6.63 5.34 25.01
N ARG A 181 -6.64 4.95 23.73
CA ARG A 181 -5.49 4.34 23.03
C ARG A 181 -4.78 5.27 22.05
N THR A 182 -5.34 6.44 21.78
CA THR A 182 -4.73 7.44 20.90
C THR A 182 -3.31 7.80 21.35
N LEU A 183 -2.42 7.99 20.39
CA LEU A 183 -1.05 8.46 20.63
C LEU A 183 -1.06 9.89 21.18
N ASP A 184 -0.07 10.21 22.03
CA ASP A 184 0.24 11.58 22.44
C ASP A 184 0.99 12.30 21.31
N ILE A 185 0.23 12.92 20.40
CA ILE A 185 0.81 13.61 19.24
C ILE A 185 1.73 14.77 19.64
N GLY A 186 1.51 15.39 20.81
CA GLY A 186 2.36 16.49 21.28
C GLY A 186 3.75 15.99 21.67
N HIS A 187 3.81 14.82 22.32
CA HIS A 187 5.07 14.15 22.65
C HIS A 187 5.85 13.72 21.40
N LEU A 188 5.15 13.21 20.38
CA LEU A 188 5.76 12.82 19.10
C LEU A 188 6.26 14.03 18.31
N ALA A 189 5.43 15.06 18.15
CA ALA A 189 5.79 16.31 17.46
C ALA A 189 6.97 17.05 18.12
N ALA A 190 7.16 16.89 19.43
CA ALA A 190 8.30 17.49 20.13
C ALA A 190 9.64 16.78 19.84
N ARG A 191 9.61 15.55 19.31
CA ARG A 191 10.81 14.73 19.03
C ARG A 191 11.07 14.56 17.55
N ASP A 192 10.04 14.62 16.72
CA ASP A 192 10.13 14.45 15.28
C ASP A 192 9.60 15.69 14.53
N SER A 193 10.50 16.32 13.77
CA SER A 193 10.18 17.50 12.96
C SER A 193 9.27 17.18 11.76
N GLU A 194 9.23 15.92 11.30
CA GLU A 194 8.29 15.47 10.26
C GLU A 194 6.87 15.46 10.84
N THR A 195 6.70 14.84 12.01
CA THR A 195 5.44 14.83 12.78
C THR A 195 4.99 16.25 13.14
N GLU A 196 5.88 17.13 13.60
CA GLU A 196 5.52 18.52 13.93
C GLU A 196 4.96 19.27 12.70
N ARG A 197 5.61 19.09 11.54
CA ARG A 197 5.19 19.72 10.29
C ARG A 197 3.87 19.14 9.80
N GLY A 198 3.72 17.81 9.82
CA GLY A 198 2.50 17.14 9.42
C GLY A 198 1.31 17.50 10.31
N LEU A 199 1.51 17.67 11.62
CA LEU A 199 0.48 18.15 12.53
C LEU A 199 0.04 19.59 12.18
N LYS A 200 0.99 20.49 11.90
CA LYS A 200 0.67 21.86 11.46
C LYS A 200 -0.13 21.86 10.15
N ASP A 201 0.27 21.04 9.19
CA ASP A 201 -0.41 20.92 7.89
C ASP A 201 -1.82 20.33 8.06
N LEU A 202 -1.99 19.31 8.90
CA LEU A 202 -3.29 18.72 9.23
C LEU A 202 -4.24 19.79 9.78
N LEU A 203 -3.79 20.55 10.79
CA LEU A 203 -4.60 21.60 11.42
C LEU A 203 -4.88 22.76 10.46
N ALA A 204 -3.97 23.06 9.53
CA ALA A 204 -4.22 24.05 8.48
C ALA A 204 -5.27 23.59 7.46
N ARG A 205 -5.34 22.29 7.15
CA ARG A 205 -6.31 21.71 6.20
C ARG A 205 -7.70 21.53 6.78
N HIS A 206 -7.80 21.05 8.02
CA HIS A 206 -9.07 20.64 8.64
C HIS A 206 -9.55 21.58 9.75
N GLY A 207 -8.68 22.46 10.26
CA GLY A 207 -8.99 23.34 11.39
C GLY A 207 -8.97 22.63 12.74
N GLY A 208 -9.50 23.29 13.77
CA GLY A 208 -9.59 22.73 15.12
C GLY A 208 -8.25 22.72 15.89
N ALA A 209 -8.23 21.99 17.00
CA ALA A 209 -7.07 21.74 17.83
C ALA A 209 -6.61 20.28 17.70
N ALA A 210 -5.38 19.99 18.11
CA ALA A 210 -4.85 18.63 18.07
C ALA A 210 -5.72 17.59 18.82
N GLY A 211 -6.44 18.01 19.86
CA GLY A 211 -7.35 17.15 20.63
C GLY A 211 -8.69 16.82 19.94
N ASP A 212 -9.01 17.46 18.80
CA ASP A 212 -10.20 17.16 18.00
C ASP A 212 -10.02 15.91 17.12
N TYR A 213 -8.82 15.32 17.14
CA TYR A 213 -8.43 14.16 16.34
C TYR A 213 -7.88 13.05 17.24
N LEU A 214 -7.90 11.83 16.73
CA LEU A 214 -7.23 10.67 17.32
C LEU A 214 -6.11 10.20 16.40
N TYR A 215 -5.02 9.74 16.98
CA TYR A 215 -3.78 9.41 16.28
C TYR A 215 -3.43 7.96 16.58
N PHE A 216 -3.21 7.18 15.54
CA PHE A 216 -2.86 5.77 15.66
C PHE A 216 -1.74 5.40 14.71
N PRO A 217 -0.89 4.42 15.05
CA PRO A 217 0.04 3.86 14.08
C PRO A 217 -0.75 3.25 12.91
N LEU A 218 -0.36 3.58 11.68
CA LEU A 218 -0.66 2.79 10.50
C LEU A 218 0.62 2.09 10.07
N VAL A 219 0.67 0.80 10.37
CA VAL A 219 1.80 -0.09 10.08
C VAL A 219 1.70 -0.61 8.66
N GLY A 220 2.83 -0.62 7.97
CA GLY A 220 2.93 -1.19 6.63
C GLY A 220 4.26 -1.88 6.39
N ASN A 221 4.34 -2.59 5.27
CA ASN A 221 5.54 -3.36 4.93
C ASN A 221 6.78 -2.49 4.63
N ASN A 222 6.61 -1.18 4.38
CA ASN A 222 7.70 -0.30 3.98
C ASN A 222 7.95 0.87 4.94
N LYS A 223 6.88 1.55 5.38
CA LYS A 223 6.97 2.67 6.33
C LYS A 223 5.75 2.68 7.21
N ASP A 224 5.98 2.92 8.50
CA ASP A 224 4.92 3.19 9.47
C ASP A 224 4.68 4.70 9.53
N ILE A 225 3.41 5.09 9.59
CA ILE A 225 2.99 6.49 9.67
C ILE A 225 1.93 6.67 10.75
N ILE A 226 1.50 7.91 10.98
CA ILE A 226 0.41 8.21 11.91
C ILE A 226 -0.89 8.39 11.12
N LEU A 227 -1.86 7.51 11.36
CA LEU A 227 -3.23 7.66 10.87
C LEU A 227 -4.01 8.60 11.78
N VAL A 228 -4.74 9.53 11.17
CA VAL A 228 -5.58 10.49 11.86
C VAL A 228 -7.04 10.11 11.69
N LEU A 229 -7.73 9.93 12.82
CA LEU A 229 -9.17 9.68 12.87
C LEU A 229 -9.90 10.92 13.38
N SER A 230 -11.14 11.11 12.95
CA SER A 230 -12.02 12.11 13.58
C SER A 230 -12.44 11.65 14.97
N SER A 231 -12.26 12.48 16.00
CA SER A 231 -12.74 12.17 17.36
C SER A 231 -14.27 12.10 17.49
N ALA A 232 -15.00 12.61 16.48
CA ALA A 232 -16.46 12.62 16.46
C ALA A 232 -17.08 11.27 16.09
N ASN A 233 -16.42 10.49 15.22
CA ASN A 233 -16.98 9.22 14.70
C ASN A 233 -15.96 8.07 14.56
N GLY A 234 -14.68 8.32 14.87
CA GLY A 234 -13.61 7.32 14.85
C GLY A 234 -13.20 6.88 13.45
N GLN A 235 -13.71 7.52 12.38
CA GLN A 235 -13.38 7.16 11.01
C GLN A 235 -12.05 7.79 10.59
N PRO A 236 -11.25 7.12 9.76
CA PRO A 236 -10.06 7.71 9.16
C PRO A 236 -10.39 8.99 8.37
N LEU A 237 -9.59 10.01 8.61
CA LEU A 237 -9.75 11.34 8.03
C LEU A 237 -8.55 11.73 7.17
N ASP A 238 -7.34 11.52 7.69
CA ASP A 238 -6.09 11.94 7.07
C ASP A 238 -4.91 11.14 7.67
N TRP A 239 -3.68 11.51 7.32
CA TRP A 239 -2.46 10.93 7.89
C TRP A 239 -1.37 11.98 8.05
N ILE A 240 -0.39 11.67 8.91
CA ILE A 240 0.86 12.42 9.10
C ILE A 240 2.01 11.50 8.74
N ASP A 241 2.87 11.95 7.82
CA ASP A 241 4.12 11.27 7.48
C ASP A 241 5.12 11.53 8.61
N GLY A 242 5.15 10.67 9.62
CA GLY A 242 5.96 10.81 10.83
C GLY A 242 5.95 9.52 11.63
N ASP A 243 6.99 9.28 12.45
CA ASP A 243 7.16 8.02 13.17
C ASP A 243 6.15 7.88 14.32
N PRO A 244 5.21 6.91 14.27
CA PRO A 244 4.25 6.69 15.35
C PRO A 244 4.88 6.12 16.63
N TRP A 245 6.14 5.65 16.59
CA TRP A 245 6.83 5.01 17.70
C TRP A 245 7.68 5.97 18.55
N GLY A 246 7.89 7.19 18.06
CA GLY A 246 8.65 8.23 18.76
C GLY A 246 10.13 7.90 18.96
N GLN A 247 10.70 7.07 18.08
CA GLN A 247 12.13 6.83 18.04
C GLN A 247 12.80 8.04 17.38
N ALA A 248 13.84 8.59 18.03
CA ALA A 248 14.66 9.62 17.41
C ALA A 248 15.68 8.93 16.50
N ASP A 249 15.68 9.26 15.21
CA ASP A 249 16.74 8.91 14.26
C ASP A 249 18.11 9.49 14.67
#